data_AF-A0A1Z5SHG3-F1
#
_entry.id   AF-A0A1Z5SHG3-F1
#
_cell.length_a   1.000
_cell.length_b   1.000
_cell.length_c   1.000
_cell.angle_alpha   90.00
_cell.angle_beta   90.00
_cell.angle_gamma   90.00
#
_symmetry.space_group_name_H-M   'P 1'
#
loop_
_entity.id
_entity.type
_entity.pdbx_description
1 polymer ?
#
loop_
_entity_poly.entity_id
_entity_poly.type
_entity_poly.pdbx_seq_one_letter_code
_entity_poly.pdbx_strand_id
1 'polypeptide(L)'
;MSEPLARQENFYVFWETIKKKKRLIMKKTFILVTTVLASVFATNTGFAQNDELVRVYRWYNPNDQNYVTVAEGEYQDGQMLNWNWKEKTMMFAAYRNPGPGRVAVNSWYNPDTKDYVSISEDEFSDDQMIKMGYTNKHIQFYALTGRGANTVTVYRWYVPKNHDWVTIPEEGNTDAYYKKGFRKKSFQYFGIARGADAQIYNQL
;
A
#
# COMPACT_ATOMS: atom_id res chain seq x y z
N MET A 1 -84.79 -0.50 -5.99
CA MET A 1 -84.98 -1.04 -4.63
C MET A 1 -83.69 -1.79 -4.30
N SER A 2 -82.62 -1.07 -3.98
CA SER A 2 -82.20 -0.57 -2.65
C SER A 2 -81.22 -1.54 -1.96
N GLU A 3 -79.96 -1.10 -1.91
CA GLU A 3 -78.78 -1.54 -1.12
C GLU A 3 -79.06 -1.84 0.38
N PRO A 4 -78.18 -2.57 1.13
CA PRO A 4 -76.87 -2.07 1.64
C PRO A 4 -75.72 -3.12 1.66
N LEU A 5 -74.44 -2.77 1.41
CA LEU A 5 -73.44 -2.04 2.23
C LEU A 5 -73.06 -2.72 3.56
N ALA A 6 -72.06 -3.61 3.53
CA ALA A 6 -71.27 -4.02 4.70
C ALA A 6 -69.91 -4.63 4.30
N ARG A 7 -68.95 -3.79 3.88
CA ARG A 7 -67.53 -4.19 3.84
C ARG A 7 -66.61 -2.98 4.08
N GLN A 8 -66.68 -2.41 5.28
CA GLN A 8 -65.72 -1.40 5.77
C GLN A 8 -65.56 -1.46 7.31
N GLU A 9 -65.18 -2.61 7.86
CA GLU A 9 -64.91 -2.74 9.31
C GLU A 9 -63.54 -3.35 9.64
N ASN A 10 -62.45 -2.90 9.01
CA ASN A 10 -61.11 -3.39 9.40
C ASN A 10 -59.98 -2.35 9.33
N PHE A 11 -60.30 -1.06 9.50
CA PHE A 11 -59.28 0.01 9.51
C PHE A 11 -59.15 0.77 10.84
N TYR A 12 -59.98 0.49 11.84
CA TYR A 12 -60.04 1.27 13.08
C TYR A 12 -59.29 0.67 14.29
N VAL A 13 -58.76 -0.55 14.22
CA VAL A 13 -58.08 -1.19 15.37
C VAL A 13 -56.57 -0.97 15.39
N PHE A 14 -55.97 -0.47 14.30
CA PHE A 14 -54.51 -0.30 14.22
C PHE A 14 -54.00 1.09 14.65
N TRP A 15 -54.87 2.08 14.86
CA TRP A 15 -54.46 3.47 15.13
C TRP A 15 -54.57 3.91 16.60
N GLU A 16 -55.22 3.13 17.47
CA GLU A 16 -55.37 3.47 18.90
C GLU A 16 -54.19 3.00 19.79
N THR A 17 -53.20 2.31 19.22
CA THR A 17 -51.99 1.87 19.97
C THR A 17 -50.85 2.91 19.94
N ILE A 18 -50.95 3.95 19.12
CA ILE A 18 -49.86 4.94 18.93
C ILE A 18 -50.02 6.19 19.82
N LYS A 19 -51.16 6.40 20.48
CA LYS A 19 -51.44 7.63 21.26
C LYS A 19 -51.31 7.54 22.78
N LYS A 20 -50.86 6.41 23.36
CA LYS A 20 -50.81 6.23 24.82
C LYS A 20 -49.40 5.95 25.37
N LYS A 21 -48.49 6.92 25.27
CA LYS A 21 -47.38 7.07 26.24
C LYS A 21 -46.71 8.45 26.20
N LYS A 22 -47.51 9.51 26.41
CA LYS A 22 -47.00 10.80 26.90
C LYS A 22 -47.26 10.90 28.41
N ARG A 23 -46.23 11.37 29.12
CA ARG A 23 -46.21 11.92 30.50
C ARG A 23 -46.40 10.93 31.65
N LEU A 24 -45.32 10.63 32.38
CA LEU A 24 -45.07 11.19 33.73
C LEU A 24 -43.68 10.76 34.26
N ILE A 25 -43.00 11.67 34.97
CA ILE A 25 -41.95 11.42 36.00
C ILE A 25 -40.56 11.03 35.42
N MET A 26 -39.46 11.79 35.55
CA MET A 26 -38.92 12.44 36.74
C MET A 26 -37.81 13.43 36.32
N LYS A 27 -37.77 14.59 36.97
CA LYS A 27 -36.59 15.47 37.02
C LYS A 27 -35.48 14.73 37.78
N LYS A 28 -34.37 14.40 37.10
CA LYS A 28 -33.09 14.11 37.76
C LYS A 28 -32.05 15.02 37.15
N THR A 29 -31.72 16.06 37.91
CA THR A 29 -30.62 16.97 37.69
C THR A 29 -29.33 16.17 37.51
N PHE A 30 -28.81 16.12 36.28
CA PHE A 30 -27.44 15.74 36.02
C PHE A 30 -26.67 17.02 35.77
N ILE A 31 -25.85 17.41 36.76
CA ILE A 31 -24.88 18.48 36.63
C ILE A 31 -23.83 17.96 35.63
N LEU A 32 -23.82 18.53 34.43
CA LEU A 32 -22.79 18.27 33.44
C LEU A 32 -21.53 19.00 33.93
N VAL A 33 -20.62 18.28 34.57
CA VAL A 33 -19.28 18.80 34.89
C VAL A 33 -18.52 18.88 33.58
N THR A 34 -18.54 20.05 32.94
CA THR A 34 -17.63 20.38 31.83
C THR A 34 -16.23 20.56 32.40
N THR A 35 -15.47 19.48 32.51
CA THR A 35 -14.01 19.57 32.54
C THR A 35 -13.57 20.12 31.19
N VAL A 36 -13.31 21.41 31.14
CA VAL A 36 -12.50 22.02 30.08
C VAL A 36 -11.12 21.41 30.24
N LEU A 37 -10.84 20.37 29.47
CA LEU A 37 -9.47 19.93 29.25
C LEU A 37 -8.82 21.07 28.43
N ALA A 38 -8.16 21.99 29.12
CA ALA A 38 -7.24 22.92 28.48
C ALA A 38 -6.08 22.08 27.96
N SER A 39 -6.23 21.53 26.76
CA SER A 39 -5.12 20.99 25.99
C SER A 39 -4.21 22.17 25.72
N VAL A 40 -3.17 22.31 26.53
CA VAL A 40 -2.00 23.10 26.18
C VAL A 40 -1.54 22.52 24.85
N PHE A 41 -1.81 23.23 23.76
CA PHE A 41 -1.09 23.02 22.51
C PHE A 41 0.35 23.45 22.80
N ALA A 42 1.10 22.58 23.46
CA ALA A 42 2.52 22.52 23.25
C ALA A 42 2.65 22.21 21.77
N THR A 43 2.94 23.24 20.99
CA THR A 43 3.54 23.10 19.68
C THR A 43 4.85 22.38 19.91
N ASN A 44 4.78 21.06 20.03
CA ASN A 44 5.84 20.20 19.59
C ASN A 44 6.03 20.61 18.13
N THR A 45 7.05 21.42 17.86
CA THR A 45 7.81 21.31 16.63
C THR A 45 8.50 19.95 16.63
N GLY A 46 7.70 18.88 16.80
CA GLY A 46 8.07 17.54 16.43
C GLY A 46 8.25 17.64 14.93
N PHE A 47 9.48 17.39 14.49
CA PHE A 47 9.85 17.12 13.11
C PHE A 47 8.63 16.71 12.32
N ALA A 48 8.21 17.53 11.34
CA ALA A 48 7.22 17.11 10.37
C ALA A 48 7.64 15.70 9.93
N GLN A 49 6.87 14.70 10.35
CA GLN A 49 7.07 13.32 9.94
C GLN A 49 7.03 13.41 8.43
N ASN A 50 8.16 13.15 7.77
CA ASN A 50 8.37 13.47 6.37
C ASN A 50 7.49 12.51 5.54
N ASP A 51 6.19 12.84 5.45
CA ASP A 51 5.09 12.03 4.90
C ASP A 51 5.27 11.79 3.39
N GLU A 52 6.29 12.40 2.82
CA GLU A 52 6.71 12.23 1.46
C GLU A 52 7.40 10.87 1.20
N LEU A 53 8.09 10.31 2.20
CA LEU A 53 8.85 9.08 2.03
C LEU A 53 8.07 7.83 2.43
N VAL A 54 8.22 6.77 1.63
CA VAL A 54 7.66 5.45 1.86
C VAL A 54 8.77 4.40 1.85
N ARG A 55 8.76 3.50 2.82
CA ARG A 55 9.67 2.35 2.83
C ARG A 55 9.20 1.32 1.83
N VAL A 56 10.12 0.73 1.09
CA VAL A 56 9.84 -0.31 0.10
C VAL A 56 10.42 -1.62 0.60
N TYR A 57 9.57 -2.65 0.62
CA TYR A 57 9.89 -3.97 1.13
C TYR A 57 9.86 -5.00 0.02
N ARG A 58 10.62 -6.07 0.20
CA ARG A 58 10.48 -7.31 -0.55
C ARG A 58 9.91 -8.39 0.35
N TRP A 59 8.98 -9.16 -0.18
CA TRP A 59 8.44 -10.36 0.44
C TRP A 59 8.70 -11.57 -0.45
N TYR A 60 8.74 -12.75 0.16
CA TYR A 60 8.96 -14.03 -0.50
C TYR A 60 7.77 -14.96 -0.26
N ASN A 61 7.26 -15.63 -1.29
CA ASN A 61 6.26 -16.68 -1.13
C ASN A 61 6.93 -18.06 -1.32
N PRO A 62 6.98 -18.91 -0.29
CA PRO A 62 7.62 -20.22 -0.41
C PRO A 62 6.83 -21.22 -1.29
N ASN A 63 5.53 -20.99 -1.53
CA ASN A 63 4.71 -21.90 -2.33
C ASN A 63 5.02 -21.74 -3.83
N ASP A 64 5.03 -20.50 -4.31
CA ASP A 64 5.32 -20.18 -5.71
C ASP A 64 6.81 -19.87 -5.95
N GLN A 65 7.60 -19.80 -4.87
CA GLN A 65 9.02 -19.47 -4.87
C GLN A 65 9.36 -18.13 -5.54
N ASN A 66 8.45 -17.16 -5.49
CA ASN A 66 8.59 -15.84 -6.11
C ASN A 66 8.74 -14.73 -5.07
N TYR A 67 9.11 -13.55 -5.55
CA TYR A 67 9.20 -12.35 -4.74
C TYR A 67 8.17 -11.31 -5.17
N VAL A 68 7.78 -10.45 -4.24
CA VAL A 68 6.98 -9.26 -4.54
C VAL A 68 7.59 -8.05 -3.84
N THR A 69 7.63 -6.94 -4.57
CA THR A 69 7.98 -5.63 -4.02
C THR A 69 6.70 -4.97 -3.53
N VAL A 70 6.69 -4.38 -2.34
CA VAL A 70 5.50 -3.75 -1.74
C VAL A 70 5.91 -2.48 -1.01
N ALA A 71 5.19 -1.39 -1.24
CA ALA A 71 5.39 -0.15 -0.50
C ALA A 71 4.70 -0.20 0.88
N GLU A 72 5.28 0.46 1.88
CA GLU A 72 4.66 0.57 3.21
C GLU A 72 3.27 1.23 3.11
N GLY A 73 2.26 0.48 3.56
CA GLY A 73 0.86 0.90 3.55
C GLY A 73 0.06 0.42 2.33
N GLU A 74 0.69 -0.24 1.34
CA GLU A 74 -0.01 -0.85 0.20
C GLU A 74 -0.88 -2.03 0.65
N TYR A 75 -0.34 -2.88 1.53
CA TYR A 75 -1.06 -3.96 2.20
C TYR A 75 -0.71 -3.98 3.69
N GLN A 76 -1.62 -4.52 4.50
CA GLN A 76 -1.33 -4.79 5.91
C GLN A 76 -0.43 -6.03 6.03
N ASP A 77 0.54 -6.02 6.95
CA ASP A 77 1.43 -7.17 7.15
C ASP A 77 0.67 -8.46 7.49
N GLY A 78 -0.42 -8.36 8.26
CA GLY A 78 -1.28 -9.52 8.57
C GLY A 78 -1.94 -10.12 7.31
N GLN A 79 -2.30 -9.28 6.34
CA GLN A 79 -2.85 -9.71 5.05
C GLN A 79 -1.78 -10.41 4.20
N MET A 80 -0.57 -9.85 4.15
CA MET A 80 0.57 -10.48 3.46
C MET A 80 0.87 -11.87 4.03
N LEU A 81 0.92 -11.99 5.36
CA LEU A 81 1.15 -13.27 6.04
C LEU A 81 0.02 -14.27 5.79
N ASN A 82 -1.24 -13.83 5.78
CA ASN A 82 -2.39 -14.67 5.46
C ASN A 82 -2.36 -15.21 4.02
N TRP A 83 -1.77 -14.46 3.09
CA TRP A 83 -1.51 -14.88 1.72
C TRP A 83 -0.19 -15.66 1.56
N ASN A 84 0.44 -16.05 2.68
CA ASN A 84 1.69 -16.81 2.75
C ASN A 84 2.94 -16.08 2.21
N TRP A 85 2.89 -14.74 2.11
CA TRP A 85 4.09 -13.94 1.90
C TRP A 85 4.86 -13.79 3.20
N LYS A 86 6.15 -14.14 3.18
CA LYS A 86 7.04 -14.20 4.33
C LYS A 86 8.35 -13.46 4.04
N GLU A 87 9.27 -13.48 4.99
CA GLU A 87 10.63 -12.93 4.83
C GLU A 87 10.67 -11.46 4.39
N LYS A 88 9.81 -10.62 5.00
CA LYS A 88 9.76 -9.17 4.79
C LYS A 88 11.14 -8.55 4.99
N THR A 89 11.71 -8.00 3.93
CA THR A 89 13.04 -7.37 3.93
C THR A 89 12.91 -5.92 3.47
N MET A 90 13.37 -4.96 4.28
CA MET A 90 13.42 -3.55 3.87
C MET A 90 14.55 -3.35 2.85
N MET A 91 14.21 -2.82 1.67
CA MET A 91 15.15 -2.62 0.57
C MET A 91 15.68 -1.19 0.54
N PHE A 92 14.79 -0.21 0.42
CA PHE A 92 15.11 1.21 0.29
C PHE A 92 13.90 2.05 0.69
N ALA A 93 14.04 3.38 0.67
CA ALA A 93 12.90 4.30 0.72
C ALA A 93 12.66 4.96 -0.65
N ALA A 94 11.43 5.35 -0.94
CA ALA A 94 10.99 6.02 -2.16
C ALA A 94 10.01 7.14 -1.82
N TYR A 95 9.44 7.80 -2.82
CA TYR A 95 8.49 8.90 -2.62
C TYR A 95 7.05 8.41 -2.81
N ARG A 96 6.11 8.89 -1.98
CA ARG A 96 4.67 8.64 -2.14
C ARG A 96 4.05 9.43 -3.28
N ASN A 97 4.59 10.62 -3.53
CA ASN A 97 3.98 11.61 -4.41
C ASN A 97 4.85 11.88 -5.65
N PRO A 98 4.23 12.20 -6.80
CA PRO A 98 4.95 12.63 -7.99
C PRO A 98 5.73 13.92 -7.72
N GLY A 99 6.78 14.16 -8.51
CA GLY A 99 7.59 15.36 -8.40
C GLY A 99 8.66 15.45 -9.48
N PRO A 100 9.34 16.60 -9.60
CA PRO A 100 10.42 16.77 -10.57
C PRO A 100 11.51 15.71 -10.41
N GLY A 101 11.95 15.13 -11.54
CA GLY A 101 12.98 14.08 -11.54
C GLY A 101 12.53 12.74 -10.95
N ARG A 102 11.22 12.52 -10.82
CA ARG A 102 10.64 11.26 -10.35
C ARG A 102 9.84 10.56 -11.44
N VAL A 103 9.87 9.23 -11.42
CA VAL A 103 9.07 8.36 -12.29
C VAL A 103 8.19 7.46 -11.43
N ALA A 104 6.98 7.17 -11.88
CA ALA A 104 6.12 6.19 -11.21
C ALA A 104 6.69 4.78 -11.41
N VAL A 105 6.66 3.99 -10.34
CA VAL A 105 7.00 2.56 -10.39
C VAL A 105 5.72 1.78 -10.13
N ASN A 106 5.37 0.93 -11.08
CA ASN A 106 4.12 0.20 -11.11
C ASN A 106 4.37 -1.28 -10.86
N SER A 107 3.53 -1.91 -10.02
CA SER A 107 3.47 -3.37 -9.90
C SER A 107 2.58 -3.93 -10.99
N TRP A 108 3.00 -5.05 -11.54
CA TRP A 108 2.29 -5.81 -12.56
C TRP A 108 2.28 -7.29 -12.17
N TYR A 109 1.20 -8.00 -12.51
CA TYR A 109 1.03 -9.41 -12.22
C TYR A 109 0.81 -10.23 -13.49
N ASN A 110 1.56 -11.30 -13.67
CA ASN A 110 1.35 -12.25 -14.75
C ASN A 110 0.61 -13.49 -14.22
N PRO A 111 -0.64 -13.77 -14.65
CA PRO A 111 -1.43 -14.88 -14.12
C PRO A 111 -0.92 -16.26 -14.54
N ASP A 112 -0.17 -16.36 -15.64
CA ASP A 112 0.33 -17.63 -16.17
C ASP A 112 1.61 -18.07 -15.42
N THR A 113 2.53 -17.14 -15.18
CA THR A 113 3.78 -17.40 -14.44
C THR A 113 3.67 -17.16 -12.95
N LYS A 114 2.59 -16.50 -12.50
CA LYS A 114 2.40 -15.97 -11.14
C LYS A 114 3.48 -14.96 -10.71
N ASP A 115 4.13 -14.30 -11.67
CA ASP A 115 5.19 -13.34 -11.42
C ASP A 115 4.63 -11.98 -11.01
N TYR A 116 5.32 -11.31 -10.08
CA TYR A 116 5.05 -9.94 -9.68
C TYR A 116 6.26 -9.08 -10.02
N VAL A 117 6.07 -8.12 -10.92
CA VAL A 117 7.17 -7.27 -11.38
C VAL A 117 6.90 -5.80 -11.13
N SER A 118 7.91 -5.09 -10.61
CA SER A 118 7.92 -3.64 -10.49
C SER A 118 8.66 -3.02 -11.68
N ILE A 119 7.98 -2.15 -12.41
CA ILE A 119 8.46 -1.52 -13.66
C ILE A 119 8.36 0.00 -13.54
N SER A 120 9.40 0.73 -13.91
CA SER A 120 9.29 2.19 -14.09
C SER A 120 8.44 2.52 -15.31
N GLU A 121 7.57 3.51 -15.19
CA GLU A 121 6.60 3.88 -16.23
C GLU A 121 7.22 4.24 -17.59
N ASP A 122 8.50 4.59 -17.62
CA ASP A 122 9.25 4.94 -18.82
C ASP A 122 9.94 3.75 -19.52
N GLU A 123 9.98 2.56 -18.91
CA GLU A 123 10.67 1.40 -19.50
C GLU A 123 9.82 0.67 -20.55
N PHE A 124 8.55 0.43 -20.23
CA PHE A 124 7.60 -0.28 -21.09
C PHE A 124 6.27 0.45 -21.12
N SER A 125 5.66 0.53 -22.30
CA SER A 125 4.27 0.97 -22.41
C SER A 125 3.30 -0.09 -21.88
N ASP A 126 2.11 0.34 -21.46
CA ASP A 126 1.07 -0.58 -20.97
C ASP A 126 0.71 -1.64 -22.02
N ASP A 127 0.66 -1.28 -23.30
CA ASP A 127 0.44 -2.22 -24.40
C ASP A 127 1.54 -3.28 -24.50
N GLN A 128 2.80 -2.93 -24.23
CA GLN A 128 3.91 -3.89 -24.22
C GLN A 128 3.77 -4.85 -23.04
N MET A 129 3.45 -4.33 -21.85
CA MET A 129 3.24 -5.15 -20.66
C MET A 129 2.07 -6.13 -20.83
N ILE A 130 0.94 -5.68 -21.39
CA ILE A 130 -0.22 -6.52 -21.68
C ILE A 130 0.13 -7.59 -22.72
N LYS A 131 0.88 -7.25 -23.77
CA LYS A 131 1.37 -8.23 -24.77
C LYS A 131 2.31 -9.28 -24.17
N MET A 132 3.02 -8.94 -23.10
CA MET A 132 3.85 -9.88 -22.33
C MET A 132 3.05 -10.70 -21.30
N GLY A 133 1.73 -10.51 -21.22
CA GLY A 133 0.83 -11.26 -20.33
C GLY A 133 0.66 -10.64 -18.94
N TYR A 134 1.18 -9.43 -18.71
CA TYR A 134 1.01 -8.75 -17.43
C TYR A 134 -0.31 -7.98 -17.34
N THR A 135 -0.88 -7.99 -16.14
CA THR A 135 -2.18 -7.41 -15.79
C THR A 135 -2.11 -6.72 -14.42
N ASN A 136 -3.23 -6.17 -13.94
CA ASN A 136 -3.37 -5.59 -12.59
C ASN A 136 -2.33 -4.51 -12.25
N LYS A 137 -2.01 -3.65 -13.22
CA LYS A 137 -1.15 -2.48 -13.04
C LYS A 137 -1.68 -1.62 -11.88
N HIS A 138 -0.81 -1.28 -10.96
CA HIS A 138 -1.06 -0.22 -9.99
C HIS A 138 0.25 0.45 -9.55
N ILE A 139 0.15 1.72 -9.17
CA ILE A 139 1.29 2.51 -8.69
C ILE A 139 1.67 2.03 -7.29
N GLN A 140 2.96 1.79 -7.07
CA GLN A 140 3.51 1.46 -5.74
C GLN A 140 4.13 2.69 -5.07
N PHE A 141 4.95 3.43 -5.83
CA PHE A 141 5.69 4.59 -5.37
C PHE A 141 6.28 5.37 -6.55
N TYR A 142 6.93 6.49 -6.25
CA TYR A 142 7.72 7.28 -7.18
C TYR A 142 9.20 7.20 -6.82
N ALA A 143 10.06 6.97 -7.81
CA ALA A 143 11.50 6.84 -7.64
C ALA A 143 12.25 7.91 -8.43
N LEU A 144 13.51 8.20 -8.06
CA LEU A 144 14.33 9.18 -8.76
C LEU A 144 14.86 8.59 -10.08
N THR A 145 14.87 9.39 -11.13
CA THR A 145 15.48 9.03 -12.41
C THR A 145 16.96 9.39 -12.49
N GLY A 146 17.43 10.28 -11.61
CA GLY A 146 18.83 10.71 -11.51
C GLY A 146 19.50 10.23 -10.22
N ARG A 147 20.81 10.00 -10.30
CA ARG A 147 21.65 9.71 -9.12
C ARG A 147 21.83 11.00 -8.31
N GLY A 148 21.79 10.87 -6.98
CA GLY A 148 22.03 11.98 -6.05
C GLY A 148 22.66 11.52 -4.73
N ALA A 149 22.86 12.45 -3.81
CA ALA A 149 23.25 12.12 -2.45
C ALA A 149 22.23 11.19 -1.80
N ASN A 150 22.71 10.21 -1.02
CA ASN A 150 21.86 9.22 -0.33
C ASN A 150 20.95 8.40 -1.27
N THR A 151 21.38 8.17 -2.52
CA THR A 151 20.65 7.30 -3.45
C THR A 151 21.30 5.92 -3.58
N VAL A 152 20.48 4.90 -3.80
CA VAL A 152 20.90 3.54 -4.14
C VAL A 152 20.35 3.18 -5.51
N THR A 153 21.20 2.63 -6.37
CA THR A 153 20.79 2.15 -7.70
C THR A 153 19.91 0.92 -7.54
N VAL A 154 18.76 0.87 -8.18
CA VAL A 154 17.85 -0.28 -8.12
C VAL A 154 17.85 -0.99 -9.46
N TYR A 155 18.04 -2.30 -9.41
CA TYR A 155 18.06 -3.19 -10.56
C TYR A 155 16.92 -4.19 -10.50
N ARG A 156 16.49 -4.65 -11.67
CA ARG A 156 15.65 -5.82 -11.82
C ARG A 156 16.50 -6.99 -12.29
N TRP A 157 16.26 -8.16 -11.74
CA TRP A 157 16.96 -9.40 -12.08
C TRP A 157 15.98 -10.51 -12.41
N TYR A 158 16.27 -11.28 -13.45
CA TYR A 158 15.50 -12.47 -13.79
C TYR A 158 16.05 -13.69 -13.07
N VAL A 159 15.17 -14.49 -12.47
CA VAL A 159 15.50 -15.77 -11.83
C VAL A 159 14.95 -16.90 -12.71
N PRO A 160 15.79 -17.51 -13.59
CA PRO A 160 15.31 -18.50 -14.57
C PRO A 160 14.64 -19.72 -13.94
N LYS A 161 15.11 -20.13 -12.76
CA LYS A 161 14.57 -21.31 -12.05
C LYS A 161 13.06 -21.17 -11.77
N ASN A 162 12.62 -19.96 -11.44
CA ASN A 162 11.27 -19.69 -10.96
C ASN A 162 10.49 -18.78 -11.93
N HIS A 163 11.10 -18.39 -13.05
CA HIS A 163 10.56 -17.45 -14.04
C HIS A 163 10.12 -16.10 -13.44
N ASP A 164 10.84 -15.64 -12.41
CA ASP A 164 10.48 -14.51 -11.55
C ASP A 164 11.38 -13.31 -11.79
N TRP A 165 10.83 -12.10 -11.75
CA TRP A 165 11.59 -10.86 -11.85
C TRP A 165 11.67 -10.16 -10.49
N VAL A 166 12.90 -10.01 -9.98
CA VAL A 166 13.14 -9.51 -8.62
C VAL A 166 13.77 -8.13 -8.63
N THR A 167 13.18 -7.21 -7.89
CA THR A 167 13.75 -5.90 -7.57
C THR A 167 14.83 -6.04 -6.49
N ILE A 168 16.03 -5.52 -6.77
CA ILE A 168 17.18 -5.59 -5.87
C ILE A 168 17.94 -4.25 -5.89
N PRO A 169 18.07 -3.55 -4.74
CA PRO A 169 18.98 -2.42 -4.63
C PRO A 169 20.44 -2.89 -4.69
N GLU A 170 21.29 -2.09 -5.32
CA GLU A 170 22.73 -2.34 -5.41
C GLU A 170 23.37 -2.14 -4.03
N GLU A 171 23.55 -3.25 -3.32
CA GLU A 171 24.24 -3.31 -2.04
C GLU A 171 25.42 -4.28 -2.13
N GLY A 172 26.64 -3.78 -1.87
CA GLY A 172 27.84 -4.61 -1.85
C GLY A 172 28.16 -5.25 -3.22
N ASN A 173 28.55 -6.53 -3.22
CA ASN A 173 28.97 -7.25 -4.42
C ASN A 173 27.78 -7.94 -5.12
N THR A 174 27.19 -7.27 -6.10
CA THR A 174 26.06 -7.82 -6.86
C THR A 174 26.43 -8.94 -7.83
N ASP A 175 27.72 -9.19 -8.11
CA ASP A 175 28.15 -10.35 -8.89
C ASP A 175 27.84 -11.68 -8.17
N ALA A 176 27.61 -11.63 -6.86
CA ALA A 176 27.12 -12.77 -6.10
C ALA A 176 25.77 -13.30 -6.63
N TYR A 177 24.93 -12.45 -7.24
CA TYR A 177 23.65 -12.87 -7.81
C TYR A 177 23.82 -13.72 -9.08
N TYR A 178 24.83 -13.43 -9.90
CA TYR A 178 25.16 -14.30 -11.05
C TYR A 178 25.54 -15.71 -10.61
N LYS A 179 26.34 -15.82 -9.52
CA LYS A 179 26.70 -17.11 -8.90
C LYS A 179 25.49 -17.85 -8.34
N LYS A 180 24.46 -17.12 -7.89
CA LYS A 180 23.16 -17.65 -7.45
C LYS A 180 22.21 -18.00 -8.60
N GLY A 181 22.64 -17.83 -9.86
CA GLY A 181 21.83 -18.19 -11.03
C GLY A 181 20.94 -17.07 -11.58
N PHE A 182 20.99 -15.87 -11.01
CA PHE A 182 20.22 -14.72 -11.50
C PHE A 182 20.82 -14.24 -12.83
N ARG A 183 19.97 -13.72 -13.73
CA ARG A 183 20.34 -13.30 -15.09
C ARG A 183 19.62 -11.99 -15.44
N LYS A 184 19.92 -11.45 -16.63
CA LYS A 184 19.25 -10.27 -17.21
C LYS A 184 19.13 -9.08 -16.24
N LYS A 185 20.24 -8.71 -15.58
CA LYS A 185 20.31 -7.50 -14.75
C LYS A 185 19.97 -6.28 -15.61
N SER A 186 18.91 -5.55 -15.28
CA SER A 186 18.54 -4.29 -15.93
C SER A 186 18.39 -3.17 -14.90
N PHE A 187 18.96 -2.00 -15.19
CA PHE A 187 18.74 -0.81 -14.37
C PHE A 187 17.27 -0.39 -14.44
N GLN A 188 16.75 0.18 -13.35
CA GLN A 188 15.39 0.69 -13.27
C GLN A 188 15.37 2.16 -12.86
N TYR A 189 15.81 2.46 -11.65
CA TYR A 189 15.70 3.79 -11.04
C TYR A 189 16.64 3.92 -9.83
N PHE A 190 16.61 5.07 -9.18
CA PHE A 190 17.31 5.33 -7.92
C PHE A 190 16.32 5.39 -6.76
N GLY A 191 16.53 4.52 -5.76
CA GLY A 191 15.88 4.59 -4.46
C GLY A 191 16.68 5.47 -3.49
N ILE A 192 16.12 5.75 -2.32
CA ILE A 192 16.80 6.41 -1.21
C ILE A 192 17.43 5.33 -0.32
N ALA A 193 18.73 5.44 -0.07
CA ALA A 193 19.46 4.45 0.71
C ALA A 193 18.93 4.36 2.15
N ARG A 194 19.11 3.19 2.76
CA ARG A 194 18.70 2.95 4.15
C ARG A 194 19.53 3.84 5.06
N GLY A 195 18.96 4.32 6.16
CA GLY A 195 19.65 5.23 7.09
C GLY A 195 21.00 4.71 7.62
N ALA A 196 21.19 3.38 7.69
CA ALA A 196 22.48 2.77 8.03
C ALA A 196 23.52 2.84 6.88
N ASP A 197 23.08 2.82 5.62
CA ASP A 197 23.95 2.87 4.44
C ASP A 197 24.28 4.31 4.02
N ALA A 198 23.44 5.28 4.40
CA ALA A 198 23.64 6.71 4.14
C ALA A 198 25.00 7.22 4.65
N GLN A 199 25.49 6.68 5.77
CA GLN A 199 26.80 7.04 6.32
C GLN A 199 27.97 6.49 5.50
N ILE A 200 27.78 5.36 4.80
CA ILE A 200 28.81 4.71 4.00
C ILE A 200 28.99 5.43 2.66
N TYR A 201 27.90 5.92 2.06
CA TYR A 201 27.94 6.57 0.74
C TYR A 201 28.35 8.06 0.77
N ASN A 202 28.30 8.72 1.92
CA ASN A 202 28.75 10.11 2.08
C ASN A 202 30.27 10.23 2.35
N GLN A 203 31.03 9.13 2.22
CA GLN A 203 32.48 9.08 2.48
C GLN A 203 33.33 8.78 1.22
N LEU A 204 32.73 8.81 0.03
CA LEU A 204 33.40 8.64 -1.27
C LEU A 204 33.26 9.92 -2.10
#